data_AF-A0A1Y0G013-F1
#
_entry.id   AF-A0A1Y0G013-F1
#
_cell.length_a   1.000
_cell.length_b   1.000
_cell.length_c   1.000
_cell.angle_alpha   90.00
_cell.angle_beta   90.00
_cell.angle_gamma   90.00
#
_symmetry.space_group_name_H-M   'P 1'
#
loop_
_entity.id
_entity.type
_entity.pdbx_description
1 polymer ?
#
loop_
_entity_poly.entity_id
_entity_poly.type
_entity_poly.pdbx_seq_one_letter_code
_entity_poly.pdbx_strand_id
1 'polypeptide(L)'
;MIQCIRKLVVVSSLAIMVSPAFAENSACLMEGSFTMLGQTTQIKDCMESGGVAQEQFVETCEGISNAAVAFGAEPAKITYLAACPAGAQGSCKGLFGSPMTAYYYKRDAETLADTKKGCVAQGGEWH
;
A
#
# COMPACT_ATOMS: atom_id res chain seq x y z
N MET A 1 18.47 22.54 -69.10
CA MET A 1 18.20 21.25 -68.43
C MET A 1 18.41 21.49 -66.93
N ILE A 2 17.34 21.50 -66.13
CA ILE A 2 17.00 20.43 -65.13
C ILE A 2 18.03 20.47 -63.98
N GLN A 3 17.74 20.62 -62.69
CA GLN A 3 16.54 20.66 -61.85
C GLN A 3 17.05 20.90 -60.42
N CYS A 4 16.21 21.51 -59.58
CA CYS A 4 16.25 21.52 -58.12
C CYS A 4 16.92 20.31 -57.43
N ILE A 5 17.47 20.52 -56.23
CA ILE A 5 17.02 19.84 -54.99
C ILE A 5 17.64 20.57 -53.78
N ARG A 6 16.78 21.33 -53.09
CA ARG A 6 16.95 21.80 -51.71
C ARG A 6 17.07 20.56 -50.82
N LYS A 7 18.17 20.40 -50.08
CA LYS A 7 18.27 19.38 -49.04
C LYS A 7 17.43 19.82 -47.84
N LEU A 8 16.21 19.30 -47.78
CA LEU A 8 15.36 19.31 -46.60
C LEU A 8 15.97 18.35 -45.57
N VAL A 9 16.53 18.89 -44.48
CA VAL A 9 16.93 18.06 -43.32
C VAL A 9 15.65 17.77 -42.54
N VAL A 10 15.13 16.55 -42.70
CA VAL A 10 14.00 16.04 -41.91
C VAL A 10 14.52 15.74 -40.51
N VAL A 11 14.24 16.64 -39.57
CA VAL A 11 14.37 16.38 -38.13
C VAL A 11 13.27 15.38 -37.77
N SER A 12 13.62 14.09 -37.80
CA SER A 12 12.74 13.00 -37.38
C SER A 12 12.76 12.96 -35.85
N SER A 13 11.81 13.66 -35.22
CA SER A 13 11.59 13.60 -33.78
C SER A 13 11.14 12.18 -33.40
N LEU A 14 12.02 11.41 -32.76
CA LEU A 14 11.64 10.18 -32.09
C LEU A 14 10.61 10.50 -31.00
N ALA A 15 9.36 10.09 -31.22
CA ALA A 15 8.34 10.07 -30.19
C ALA A 15 8.71 8.99 -29.16
N ILE A 16 9.20 9.41 -27.99
CA ILE A 16 9.36 8.54 -26.83
C ILE A 16 7.95 8.18 -26.35
N MET A 17 7.52 6.96 -26.61
CA MET A 17 6.33 6.38 -26.00
C MET A 17 6.65 6.12 -24.52
N VAL A 18 6.24 7.03 -23.65
CA VAL A 18 6.20 6.77 -22.20
C VAL A 18 5.01 5.84 -21.98
N SER A 19 5.28 4.53 -21.91
CA SER A 19 4.27 3.58 -21.44
C SER A 19 3.84 3.98 -20.03
N PRO A 20 2.54 4.10 -19.73
CA PRO A 20 2.12 4.12 -18.35
C PRO A 20 2.56 2.78 -17.77
N ALA A 21 3.45 2.79 -16.79
CA ALA A 21 3.63 1.63 -15.94
C ALA A 21 2.22 1.25 -15.48
N PHE A 22 1.76 0.05 -15.81
CA PHE A 22 0.61 -0.53 -15.15
C PHE A 22 0.94 -0.42 -13.66
N ALA A 23 0.26 0.49 -12.97
CA ALA A 23 0.38 0.59 -11.53
C ALA A 23 -0.21 -0.71 -11.01
N GLU A 24 0.64 -1.73 -10.84
CA GLU A 24 0.25 -2.92 -10.10
C GLU A 24 -0.20 -2.43 -8.72
N ASN A 25 -1.34 -2.94 -8.27
CA ASN A 25 -1.94 -2.57 -7.00
C ASN A 25 -1.12 -3.25 -5.89
N SER A 26 0.12 -2.78 -5.69
CA SER A 26 1.06 -3.28 -4.70
C SER A 26 0.79 -2.76 -3.30
N ALA A 27 -0.26 -1.97 -3.09
CA ALA A 27 -0.68 -1.56 -1.77
C ALA A 27 -2.19 -1.63 -1.59
N CYS A 28 -2.64 -1.83 -0.35
CA CYS A 28 -4.05 -1.73 0.03
C CYS A 28 -4.17 -0.91 1.31
N LEU A 29 -4.82 0.25 1.19
CA LEU A 29 -5.17 1.11 2.32
C LEU A 29 -6.48 0.62 2.92
N MET A 30 -6.48 0.39 4.22
CA MET A 30 -7.63 -0.06 4.99
C MET A 30 -8.07 1.05 5.93
N GLU A 31 -9.32 1.49 5.77
CA GLU A 31 -9.92 2.54 6.57
C GLU A 31 -11.19 2.01 7.25
N GLY A 32 -11.32 2.28 8.53
CA GLY A 32 -12.49 1.86 9.29
C GLY A 32 -12.60 2.61 10.59
N SER A 33 -13.61 2.27 11.36
CA SER A 33 -13.76 2.74 12.72
C SER A 33 -14.48 1.71 13.55
N PHE A 34 -14.08 1.57 14.80
CA PHE A 34 -14.79 0.74 15.76
C PHE A 34 -15.14 1.58 16.98
N THR A 35 -16.26 1.26 17.62
CA THR A 35 -16.69 1.91 18.85
C THR A 35 -16.51 0.95 20.01
N MET A 36 -15.70 1.34 20.99
CA MET A 36 -15.48 0.58 22.21
C MET A 36 -15.74 1.50 23.40
N LEU A 37 -16.55 1.04 24.37
CA LEU A 37 -16.92 1.84 25.56
C LEU A 37 -17.49 3.23 25.24
N GLY A 38 -18.20 3.38 24.12
CA GLY A 38 -18.78 4.66 23.68
C GLY A 38 -17.79 5.62 23.00
N GLN A 39 -16.53 5.21 22.81
CA GLN A 39 -15.52 5.98 22.08
C GLN A 39 -15.28 5.35 20.70
N THR A 40 -15.44 6.15 19.64
CA THR A 40 -15.14 5.74 18.27
C THR A 40 -13.66 5.97 17.97
N THR A 41 -12.95 4.90 17.65
CA THR A 41 -11.55 4.94 17.22
C THR A 41 -11.49 4.72 15.71
N GLN A 42 -10.76 5.61 15.01
CA GLN A 42 -10.51 5.43 13.57
C GLN A 42 -9.31 4.52 13.37
N ILE A 43 -9.43 3.59 12.42
CA ILE A 43 -8.33 2.77 11.93
C ILE A 43 -7.97 3.28 10.54
N LYS A 44 -6.67 3.48 10.33
CA LYS A 44 -6.10 3.73 9.01
C LYS A 44 -4.74 3.06 8.98
N ASP A 45 -4.67 1.96 8.26
CA ASP A 45 -3.48 1.16 8.07
C ASP A 45 -3.31 0.87 6.58
N CYS A 46 -2.10 0.58 6.13
CA CYS A 46 -1.84 0.20 4.75
C CYS A 46 -0.92 -1.01 4.72
N MET A 47 -1.19 -1.96 3.83
CA MET A 47 -0.28 -3.06 3.54
C MET A 47 0.36 -2.82 2.18
N GLU A 48 1.66 -3.03 2.09
CA GLU A 48 2.41 -2.98 0.84
C GLU A 48 3.01 -4.35 0.53
N SER A 49 2.84 -4.79 -0.70
CA SER A 49 3.40 -6.02 -1.25
C SER A 49 4.92 -5.93 -1.30
N GLY A 50 5.59 -6.97 -0.83
CA GLY A 50 7.02 -7.18 -1.05
C GLY A 50 7.32 -8.04 -2.27
N GLY A 51 6.49 -7.97 -3.31
CA GLY A 51 6.60 -8.81 -4.51
C GLY A 51 5.87 -10.14 -4.43
N VAL A 52 4.84 -10.25 -3.58
CA VAL A 52 3.91 -11.39 -3.64
C VAL A 52 3.03 -11.29 -4.88
N ALA A 53 2.50 -12.43 -5.36
CA ALA A 53 1.54 -12.46 -6.46
C ALA A 53 0.31 -11.60 -6.14
N GLN A 54 -0.23 -10.92 -7.15
CA GLN A 54 -1.31 -9.95 -6.98
C GLN A 54 -2.56 -10.58 -6.37
N GLU A 55 -2.92 -11.80 -6.78
CA GLU A 55 -4.08 -12.52 -6.27
C GLU A 55 -3.90 -12.84 -4.78
N GLN A 56 -2.70 -13.31 -4.39
CA GLN A 56 -2.36 -13.59 -2.99
C GLN A 56 -2.37 -12.32 -2.14
N PHE A 57 -1.93 -11.20 -2.71
CA PHE A 57 -1.95 -9.90 -2.04
C PHE A 57 -3.38 -9.43 -1.77
N VAL A 58 -4.25 -9.50 -2.78
CA VAL A 58 -5.68 -9.16 -2.67
C VAL A 58 -6.36 -10.00 -1.61
N GLU A 59 -6.16 -11.32 -1.62
CA GLU A 59 -6.72 -12.24 -0.61
C GLU A 59 -6.25 -11.86 0.80
N THR A 60 -4.97 -11.47 0.95
CA THR A 60 -4.43 -11.04 2.24
C THR A 60 -5.13 -9.76 2.73
N CYS A 61 -5.28 -8.76 1.87
CA CYS A 61 -5.95 -7.50 2.21
C CYS A 61 -7.41 -7.72 2.62
N GLU A 62 -8.13 -8.56 1.88
CA GLU A 62 -9.51 -8.94 2.19
C GLU A 62 -9.61 -9.72 3.49
N GLY A 63 -8.68 -10.65 3.75
CA GLY A 63 -8.59 -11.38 5.01
C GLY A 63 -8.39 -10.47 6.22
N ILE A 64 -7.50 -9.47 6.13
CA ILE A 64 -7.26 -8.50 7.20
C ILE A 64 -8.49 -7.62 7.43
N SER A 65 -9.11 -7.12 6.36
CA SER A 65 -10.35 -6.33 6.47
C SER A 65 -11.47 -7.12 7.17
N ASN A 66 -11.65 -8.38 6.79
CA ASN A 66 -12.67 -9.26 7.37
C ASN A 66 -12.35 -9.71 8.80
N ALA A 67 -11.08 -9.72 9.20
CA ALA A 67 -10.70 -10.06 10.57
C ALA A 67 -11.33 -9.10 11.60
N ALA A 68 -11.63 -7.86 11.22
CA ALA A 68 -12.35 -6.90 12.05
C ALA A 68 -13.75 -7.40 12.46
N VAL A 69 -14.41 -8.20 11.62
CA VAL A 69 -15.73 -8.80 11.87
C VAL A 69 -15.71 -9.75 13.06
N ALA A 70 -14.61 -10.49 13.25
CA ALA A 70 -14.45 -11.38 14.40
C ALA A 70 -14.48 -10.62 15.75
N PHE A 71 -14.21 -9.31 15.72
CA PHE A 71 -14.25 -8.43 16.89
C PHE A 71 -15.52 -7.56 16.96
N GLY A 72 -16.55 -7.90 16.17
CA GLY A 72 -17.84 -7.21 16.16
C GLY A 72 -17.81 -5.84 15.48
N ALA A 73 -16.79 -5.56 14.67
CA ALA A 73 -16.72 -4.38 13.82
C ALA A 73 -17.13 -4.71 12.37
N GLU A 74 -17.52 -3.70 11.60
CA GLU A 74 -17.68 -3.85 10.15
C GLU A 74 -16.31 -4.11 9.49
N PRO A 75 -16.26 -4.80 8.33
CA PRO A 75 -15.03 -4.90 7.55
C PRO A 75 -14.44 -3.52 7.24
N ALA A 76 -13.12 -3.42 7.28
CA ALA A 76 -12.45 -2.18 6.86
C ALA A 76 -12.65 -1.92 5.37
N LYS A 77 -12.92 -0.67 4.99
CA LYS A 77 -12.94 -0.26 3.59
C LYS A 77 -11.53 -0.42 3.01
N ILE A 78 -11.40 -1.20 1.94
CA ILE A 78 -10.15 -1.37 1.20
C ILE A 78 -10.10 -0.39 0.02
N THR A 79 -8.96 0.29 -0.15
CA THR A 79 -8.61 1.05 -1.34
C THR A 79 -7.26 0.56 -1.86
N TYR A 80 -7.24 -0.03 -3.05
CA TYR A 80 -6.01 -0.47 -3.70
C TYR A 80 -5.23 0.69 -4.30
N LEU A 81 -3.91 0.68 -4.14
CA LEU A 81 -2.98 1.75 -4.50
C LEU A 81 -1.70 1.16 -5.10
N ALA A 82 -0.94 2.00 -5.79
CA ALA A 82 0.40 1.63 -6.27
C ALA A 82 1.42 1.53 -5.12
N ALA A 83 1.26 2.31 -4.06
CA ALA A 83 2.15 2.31 -2.90
C ALA A 83 1.40 2.83 -1.67
N CYS A 84 1.88 2.48 -0.48
CA CYS A 84 1.32 3.02 0.75
C CYS A 84 1.64 4.51 0.89
N PRO A 85 0.69 5.34 1.35
CA PRO A 85 0.92 6.77 1.52
C PRO A 85 2.10 7.07 2.45
N ALA A 86 2.81 8.17 2.20
CA ALA A 86 3.82 8.66 3.13
C ALA A 86 3.21 9.11 4.47
N GLY A 87 4.06 9.28 5.49
CA GLY A 87 3.63 9.83 6.79
C GLY A 87 2.99 8.81 7.73
N ALA A 88 3.37 7.52 7.61
CA ALA A 88 3.05 6.53 8.64
C ALA A 88 3.73 6.90 9.96
N GLN A 89 3.06 6.64 11.08
CA GLN A 89 3.62 6.79 12.42
C GLN A 89 4.62 5.68 12.77
N GLY A 90 4.50 4.55 12.07
CA GLY A 90 5.46 3.46 12.09
C GLY A 90 5.08 2.42 11.06
N SER A 91 6.02 1.51 10.81
CA SER A 91 5.83 0.38 9.91
C SER A 91 6.44 -0.90 10.47
N CYS A 92 5.84 -2.03 10.12
CA CYS A 92 6.34 -3.35 10.44
C CYS A 92 6.63 -4.10 9.14
N LYS A 93 7.90 -4.31 8.86
CA LYS A 93 8.37 -5.09 7.71
C LYS A 93 8.59 -6.53 8.14
N GLY A 94 8.26 -7.50 7.31
CA GLY A 94 8.66 -8.88 7.59
C GLY A 94 7.76 -9.63 8.57
N LEU A 95 6.57 -9.10 8.90
CA LEU A 95 5.67 -9.69 9.90
C LEU A 95 5.37 -11.16 9.58
N PHE A 96 5.58 -12.08 10.53
CA PHE A 96 5.44 -13.53 10.32
C PHE A 96 6.32 -14.10 9.20
N GLY A 97 7.45 -13.46 8.87
CA GLY A 97 8.30 -13.86 7.74
C GLY A 97 7.71 -13.52 6.37
N SER A 98 6.60 -12.80 6.32
CA SER A 98 6.02 -12.30 5.07
C SER A 98 6.92 -11.25 4.43
N PRO A 99 7.05 -11.19 3.09
CA PRO A 99 7.77 -10.10 2.43
C PRO A 99 7.02 -8.75 2.51
N MET A 100 5.77 -8.72 2.99
CA MET A 100 4.94 -7.52 3.06
C MET A 100 5.38 -6.55 4.16
N THR A 101 4.98 -5.29 4.00
CA THR A 101 5.16 -4.24 5.02
C THR A 101 3.80 -3.67 5.43
N ALA A 102 3.56 -3.61 6.73
CA ALA A 102 2.38 -2.96 7.32
C ALA A 102 2.74 -1.53 7.76
N TYR A 103 1.91 -0.55 7.42
CA TYR A 103 2.07 0.85 7.79
C TYR A 103 0.89 1.32 8.64
N TYR A 104 1.16 2.05 9.72
CA TYR A 104 0.17 2.48 10.70
C TYR A 104 0.07 4.00 10.74
N TYR A 105 -1.13 4.58 10.59
CA TYR A 105 -1.29 6.05 10.46
C TYR A 105 -2.17 6.70 11.54
N LYS A 106 -3.01 5.91 12.23
CA LYS A 106 -4.01 6.43 13.19
C LYS A 106 -3.96 5.64 14.50
N ARG A 107 -2.80 5.61 15.13
CA ARG A 107 -2.57 5.02 16.45
C ARG A 107 -2.23 6.13 17.46
N ASP A 108 -2.81 6.05 18.66
CA ASP A 108 -2.30 6.83 19.80
C ASP A 108 -0.93 6.28 20.25
N ALA A 109 -0.26 6.98 21.17
CA ALA A 109 1.10 6.64 21.59
C ALA A 109 1.20 5.27 22.28
N GLU A 110 0.19 4.89 23.06
CA GLU A 110 0.17 3.60 23.78
C GLU A 110 -0.06 2.46 22.79
N THR A 111 -1.10 2.58 21.96
CA THR A 111 -1.41 1.60 20.92
C THR A 111 -0.26 1.43 19.93
N LEU A 112 0.43 2.52 19.57
CA LEU A 112 1.60 2.45 18.67
C LEU A 112 2.77 1.70 19.32
N ALA A 113 3.02 1.93 20.62
CA ALA A 113 4.07 1.22 21.36
C ALA A 113 3.77 -0.29 21.45
N ASP A 114 2.51 -0.66 21.67
CA ASP A 114 2.10 -2.07 21.68
C ASP A 114 2.13 -2.70 20.29
N THR A 115 1.76 -1.94 19.25
CA THR A 115 1.91 -2.37 17.85
C THR A 115 3.38 -2.67 17.52
N LYS A 116 4.31 -1.82 17.98
CA LYS A 116 5.75 -2.06 17.85
C LYS A 116 6.19 -3.35 18.56
N LYS A 117 5.78 -3.56 19.81
CA LYS A 117 6.10 -4.80 20.54
C LYS A 117 5.56 -6.02 19.79
N GLY A 118 4.32 -5.94 19.30
CA GLY A 118 3.70 -6.97 18.48
C GLY A 118 4.52 -7.28 17.23
N CYS A 119 4.92 -6.26 16.47
CA CYS A 119 5.74 -6.43 15.28
C CYS A 119 7.02 -7.24 15.56
N VAL A 120 7.77 -6.82 16.58
CA VAL A 120 9.02 -7.48 16.98
C VAL A 120 8.78 -8.91 17.48
N ALA A 121 7.74 -9.13 18.28
CA ALA A 121 7.38 -10.46 18.79
C ALA A 121 6.99 -11.44 17.66
N GLN A 122 6.44 -10.93 16.56
CA GLN A 122 6.07 -11.69 15.37
C GLN A 122 7.24 -11.84 14.37
N GLY A 123 8.46 -11.45 14.76
CA GLY A 123 9.67 -11.56 13.96
C GLY A 123 9.87 -10.47 12.91
N GLY A 124 9.04 -9.41 12.94
CA GLY A 124 9.16 -8.27 12.04
C GLY A 124 10.18 -7.24 12.50
N GLU A 125 10.58 -6.38 11.57
CA GLU A 125 11.44 -5.22 11.79
C GLU A 125 10.57 -3.95 11.86
N TRP A 126 10.74 -3.18 12.93
CA TRP A 126 9.99 -1.94 13.15
C TRP A 126 10.76 -0.71 12.68
N HIS A 127 10.09 0.16 11.92
CA HIS A 127 10.63 1.46 11.47
C HIS A 127 9.69 2.61 11.80
#